data_AF-A0A6M0ETM4-F1
#
_entry.id   AF-A0A6M0ETM4-F1
#
_cell.length_a   1.000
_cell.length_b   1.000
_cell.length_c   1.000
_cell.angle_alpha   90.00
_cell.angle_beta   90.00
_cell.angle_gamma   90.00
#
_symmetry.space_group_name_H-M   'P 1'
#
loop_
_entity.id
_entity.type
_entity.pdbx_description
1 polymer ?
#
loop_
_entity_poly.entity_id
_entity_poly.type
_entity_poly.pdbx_seq_one_letter_code
_entity_poly.pdbx_strand_id
1 'polypeptide(L)'
;MVLTSACGSRAKMETCKVVEIEDAEFEVEFGDIDVEGGEVEMVCGDKIVDVAWNQFRDQLKIDPGKFKNNLEAFKGQFTCMRDERSSRKEVFCNAPGSSDEFVVLNFSYDD
;
A
#
# COMPACT_ATOMS: atom_id res chain seq x y z
N MET A 1 27.04 -31.77 -22.61
CA MET A 1 27.02 -31.00 -21.35
C MET A 1 25.85 -30.04 -21.46
N VAL A 2 24.79 -30.28 -20.70
CA VAL A 2 23.52 -29.55 -20.83
C VAL A 2 23.68 -28.19 -20.14
N LEU A 3 23.53 -27.12 -20.91
CA LEU A 3 23.36 -25.76 -20.41
C LEU A 3 21.96 -25.67 -19.77
N THR A 4 21.87 -25.80 -18.45
CA THR A 4 20.65 -25.44 -17.72
C THR A 4 20.78 -23.99 -17.25
N SER A 5 20.30 -23.06 -18.09
CA SER A 5 20.03 -21.68 -17.67
C SER A 5 18.99 -21.69 -16.55
N ALA A 6 19.43 -21.50 -15.30
CA ALA A 6 18.54 -21.18 -14.19
C ALA A 6 18.10 -19.72 -14.30
N CYS A 7 17.12 -19.45 -15.17
CA CYS A 7 16.32 -18.23 -15.16
C CYS A 7 14.87 -18.67 -14.95
N GLY A 8 14.44 -18.79 -13.69
CA GLY A 8 13.29 -19.64 -13.37
C GLY A 8 12.28 -19.10 -12.37
N SER A 9 12.35 -17.84 -11.96
CA SER A 9 11.28 -17.23 -11.14
C SER A 9 11.31 -15.71 -11.35
N ARG A 10 10.90 -15.27 -12.55
CA ARG A 10 10.67 -13.84 -12.81
C ARG A 10 9.56 -13.38 -11.85
N ALA A 11 9.82 -12.33 -11.07
CA ALA A 11 8.81 -11.67 -10.24
C ALA A 11 7.60 -11.29 -11.13
N LYS A 12 6.38 -11.53 -10.64
CA LYS A 12 5.15 -11.10 -11.33
C LYS A 12 4.59 -9.92 -10.55
N MET A 13 4.95 -8.72 -11.01
CA MET A 13 4.49 -7.47 -10.40
C MET A 13 3.08 -7.14 -10.86
N GLU A 14 2.20 -6.82 -9.91
CA GLU A 14 0.82 -6.41 -10.15
C GLU A 14 0.60 -5.02 -9.58
N THR A 15 0.05 -4.11 -10.39
CA THR A 15 -0.29 -2.76 -9.93
C THR A 15 -1.47 -2.81 -8.98
N CYS A 16 -1.32 -2.13 -7.85
CA CYS A 16 -2.36 -1.96 -6.85
C CYS A 16 -3.20 -0.72 -7.17
N LYS A 17 -4.52 -0.83 -7.02
CA LYS A 17 -5.46 0.28 -7.20
C LYS A 17 -6.12 0.60 -5.87
N VAL A 18 -6.07 1.86 -5.45
CA VAL A 18 -6.81 2.30 -4.26
C VAL A 18 -8.30 2.16 -4.49
N VAL A 19 -8.98 1.55 -3.53
CA VAL A 19 -10.45 1.39 -3.52
C VAL A 19 -11.07 2.30 -2.47
N GLU A 20 -10.47 2.36 -1.27
CA GLU A 20 -11.03 3.12 -0.15
C GLU A 20 -9.95 3.79 0.71
N ILE A 21 -10.36 4.82 1.44
CA ILE A 21 -9.61 5.43 2.55
C ILE A 21 -10.52 5.29 3.77
N GLU A 22 -10.21 4.31 4.60
CA GLU A 22 -11.01 3.97 5.78
C GLU A 22 -10.52 4.76 6.98
N ASP A 23 -11.47 5.21 7.80
CA ASP A 23 -11.16 5.76 9.10
C ASP A 23 -10.87 4.63 10.08
N ALA A 24 -10.01 4.89 11.06
CA ALA A 24 -9.91 3.96 12.17
C ALA A 24 -11.25 3.91 12.90
N GLU A 25 -11.73 2.71 13.16
CA GLU A 25 -12.90 2.52 14.00
C GLU A 25 -12.53 2.94 15.43
N PHE A 26 -13.09 4.07 15.88
CA PHE A 26 -12.89 4.56 17.23
C PHE A 26 -13.83 3.85 18.20
N GLU A 27 -13.32 3.04 19.12
CA GLU A 27 -13.98 2.87 20.42
C GLU A 27 -13.64 4.09 21.28
N VAL A 28 -14.61 5.00 21.42
CA VAL A 28 -14.48 6.23 22.22
C VAL A 28 -14.41 5.94 23.73
N GLU A 29 -13.25 5.53 24.24
CA GLU A 29 -12.94 5.66 25.66
C GLU A 29 -12.16 6.97 25.88
N PHE A 30 -12.82 7.95 26.52
CA PHE A 30 -12.28 9.26 26.86
C PHE A 30 -11.06 9.12 27.79
N GLY A 31 -9.86 8.92 27.25
CA GLY A 31 -8.65 8.77 28.05
C GLY A 31 -7.39 9.12 27.29
N ASP A 32 -7.18 8.51 26.14
CA ASP A 32 -5.94 8.65 25.38
C ASP A 32 -6.30 8.63 23.89
N ILE A 33 -6.13 9.77 23.22
CA ILE A 33 -6.29 9.86 21.75
C ILE A 33 -5.05 9.19 21.15
N ASP A 34 -5.00 7.86 21.22
CA ASP A 34 -4.12 7.07 20.37
C ASP A 34 -4.88 6.89 19.05
N VAL A 35 -4.58 7.78 18.10
CA VAL A 35 -5.10 7.67 16.74
C VAL A 35 -4.39 6.48 16.11
N GLU A 36 -4.89 5.27 16.36
CA GLU A 36 -4.72 4.20 15.40
C GLU A 36 -5.18 4.80 14.06
N GLY A 37 -4.22 5.02 13.16
CA GLY A 37 -4.49 5.69 11.91
C GLY A 37 -5.36 4.77 11.07
N GLY A 38 -6.36 5.31 10.39
CA GLY A 38 -7.15 4.53 9.45
C GLY A 38 -6.31 3.81 8.38
N GLU A 39 -6.97 3.08 7.51
CA GLU A 39 -6.31 2.26 6.50
C GLU A 39 -6.61 2.76 5.08
N VAL A 40 -5.76 2.37 4.14
CA VAL A 40 -6.00 2.56 2.71
C VAL A 40 -6.15 1.18 2.12
N GLU A 41 -7.36 0.89 1.63
CA GLU A 41 -7.66 -0.35 0.94
C GLU A 41 -7.18 -0.26 -0.52
N MET A 42 -6.44 -1.29 -0.96
CA MET A 42 -5.99 -1.43 -2.33
C MET A 42 -6.25 -2.82 -2.90
N VAL A 43 -6.68 -2.87 -4.16
CA VAL A 43 -6.77 -4.12 -4.93
C VAL A 43 -5.50 -4.33 -5.73
N CYS A 44 -4.75 -5.39 -5.41
CA CYS A 44 -3.54 -5.85 -6.10
C CYS A 44 -3.80 -7.22 -6.75
N GLY A 45 -4.36 -7.20 -7.97
CA GLY A 45 -4.79 -8.42 -8.66
C GLY A 45 -6.12 -8.93 -8.14
N ASP A 46 -6.14 -10.14 -7.56
CA ASP A 46 -7.29 -10.75 -6.89
C ASP A 46 -7.31 -10.53 -5.38
N LYS A 47 -6.34 -9.77 -4.83
CA LYS A 47 -6.20 -9.51 -3.40
C LYS A 47 -6.59 -8.09 -3.04
N ILE A 48 -7.32 -7.96 -1.95
CA ILE A 48 -7.55 -6.72 -1.22
C ILE A 48 -6.48 -6.65 -0.13
N VAL A 49 -5.85 -5.49 0.02
CA VAL A 49 -4.78 -5.27 1.00
C VAL A 49 -4.96 -3.91 1.67
N ASP A 50 -4.71 -3.88 2.97
CA ASP A 50 -4.90 -2.68 3.79
C ASP A 50 -3.57 -2.15 4.27
N VAL A 51 -3.34 -0.87 4.06
CA VAL A 51 -2.10 -0.20 4.45
C VAL A 51 -2.42 0.95 5.39
N ALA A 52 -1.91 0.87 6.61
CA ALA A 52 -2.09 1.90 7.61
C ALA A 52 -1.61 3.28 7.15
N TRP A 53 -2.37 4.33 7.47
CA TRP A 53 -2.08 5.71 7.04
C TRP A 53 -0.72 6.24 7.50
N ASN A 54 -0.22 5.78 8.65
CA ASN A 54 1.10 6.18 9.15
C ASN A 54 2.21 5.85 8.13
N GLN A 55 2.12 4.74 7.42
CA GLN A 55 3.10 4.36 6.42
C GLN A 55 3.10 5.31 5.21
N PHE A 56 1.91 5.78 4.77
CA PHE A 56 1.84 6.82 3.74
C PHE A 56 2.45 8.15 4.20
N ARG A 57 2.19 8.54 5.46
CA ARG A 57 2.73 9.79 6.02
C ARG A 57 4.24 9.72 6.19
N ASP A 58 4.76 8.59 6.65
CA ASP A 58 6.16 8.44 7.00
C ASP A 58 7.03 8.17 5.78
N GLN A 59 6.58 7.29 4.88
CA GLN A 59 7.36 6.84 3.73
C GLN A 59 7.13 7.69 2.48
N LEU A 60 5.88 8.05 2.20
CA LEU A 60 5.51 8.79 0.98
C LEU A 60 5.27 10.29 1.22
N LYS A 61 5.22 10.73 2.49
CA LYS A 61 4.85 12.10 2.88
C LYS A 61 3.46 12.51 2.40
N ILE A 62 2.57 11.53 2.25
CA ILE A 62 1.16 11.72 1.85
C ILE A 62 0.28 11.46 3.06
N ASP A 63 -0.68 12.33 3.32
CA ASP A 63 -1.65 12.19 4.41
C ASP A 63 -3.02 11.77 3.84
N PRO A 64 -3.42 10.49 3.94
CA PRO A 64 -4.67 10.00 3.36
C PRO A 64 -5.90 10.76 3.89
N GLY A 65 -5.87 11.22 5.15
CA GLY A 65 -6.95 11.97 5.77
C GLY A 65 -7.32 13.27 5.02
N LYS A 66 -6.39 13.86 4.27
CA LYS A 66 -6.65 15.05 3.44
C LYS A 66 -7.47 14.76 2.19
N PHE A 67 -7.60 13.49 1.82
CA PHE A 67 -8.23 13.06 0.58
C PHE A 67 -9.50 12.22 0.78
N LYS A 68 -10.03 12.09 2.00
CA LYS A 68 -11.27 11.35 2.29
C LYS A 68 -12.43 11.67 1.34
N ASN A 69 -12.58 12.94 0.99
CA ASN A 69 -13.65 13.41 0.10
C ASN A 69 -13.21 13.51 -1.39
N ASN A 70 -12.01 13.07 -1.72
CA ASN A 70 -11.43 13.16 -3.06
C ASN A 70 -10.43 12.03 -3.34
N LEU A 71 -10.97 10.81 -3.43
CA LEU A 71 -10.19 9.60 -3.69
C LEU A 71 -9.40 9.65 -5.01
N GLU A 72 -9.94 10.29 -6.06
CA GLU A 72 -9.26 10.41 -7.35
C GLU A 72 -7.98 11.26 -7.25
N ALA A 73 -8.00 12.34 -6.47
CA ALA A 73 -6.78 13.10 -6.22
C ALA A 73 -5.73 12.30 -5.44
N PHE A 74 -6.17 11.42 -4.52
CA PHE A 74 -5.29 10.53 -3.77
C PHE A 74 -4.62 9.48 -4.67
N LYS A 75 -5.39 8.84 -5.56
CA LYS A 75 -4.87 7.87 -6.55
C LYS A 75 -3.76 8.45 -7.43
N GLY A 76 -3.79 9.77 -7.68
CA GLY A 76 -2.76 10.46 -8.45
C GLY A 76 -1.46 10.76 -7.68
N GLN A 77 -1.41 10.54 -6.36
CA GLN A 77 -0.25 10.88 -5.54
C GLN A 77 0.83 9.80 -5.52
N PHE A 78 0.53 8.56 -5.93
CA PHE A 78 1.47 7.46 -5.89
C PHE A 78 1.08 6.34 -6.85
N THR A 79 2.00 5.41 -7.08
CA THR A 79 1.73 4.12 -7.72
C THR A 79 2.33 3.03 -6.86
N CYS A 80 1.57 1.96 -6.61
CA CYS A 80 2.05 0.80 -5.84
C CYS A 80 1.98 -0.47 -6.68
N MET A 81 2.90 -1.41 -6.41
CA MET A 81 2.93 -2.73 -7.03
C MET A 81 3.23 -3.80 -5.99
N ARG A 82 2.68 -5.00 -6.18
CA ARG A 82 2.95 -6.19 -5.36
C ARG A 82 3.55 -7.29 -6.22
N ASP A 83 4.52 -8.05 -5.70
CA ASP A 83 4.93 -9.30 -6.34
C ASP A 83 3.97 -10.42 -5.94
N GLU A 84 3.14 -10.89 -6.87
CA GLU A 84 2.14 -11.95 -6.66
C GLU A 84 2.76 -13.25 -6.13
N ARG A 85 4.04 -13.49 -6.44
CA ARG A 85 4.75 -14.72 -6.04
C ARG A 85 5.41 -14.60 -4.68
N SER A 86 5.46 -13.40 -4.12
CA SER A 86 6.03 -13.16 -2.80
C SER A 86 5.03 -13.53 -1.72
N SER A 87 5.49 -14.24 -0.70
CA SER A 87 4.72 -14.44 0.54
C SER A 87 4.84 -13.26 1.50
N ARG A 88 5.66 -12.25 1.17
CA ARG A 88 5.80 -11.05 2.01
C ARG A 88 4.58 -10.17 1.84
N LYS A 89 4.12 -9.61 2.95
CA LYS A 89 3.01 -8.66 2.98
C LYS A 89 3.49 -7.24 2.70
N GLU A 90 4.04 -7.04 1.51
CA GLU A 90 4.72 -5.79 1.11
C GLU A 90 4.20 -5.30 -0.26
N VAL A 91 3.97 -3.99 -0.36
CA VAL A 91 3.80 -3.28 -1.63
C VAL A 91 4.95 -2.29 -1.84
N PHE A 92 5.38 -2.16 -3.09
CA PHE A 92 6.42 -1.23 -3.52
C PHE A 92 5.75 -0.02 -4.13
N CYS A 93 5.89 1.13 -3.48
CA CYS A 93 5.20 2.35 -3.85
C CYS A 93 6.18 3.45 -4.25
N ASN A 94 5.78 4.31 -5.17
CA ASN A 94 6.53 5.51 -5.53
C ASN A 94 5.59 6.70 -5.70
N ALA A 95 6.03 7.88 -5.28
CA ALA A 95 5.33 9.14 -5.53
C ALA A 95 5.86 9.81 -6.82
N PRO A 96 5.01 10.46 -7.63
CA PRO A 96 5.46 11.21 -8.81
C PRO A 96 6.46 12.30 -8.41
N GLY A 97 7.64 12.31 -9.03
CA GLY A 97 8.69 13.30 -8.76
C GLY A 97 9.66 12.93 -7.63
N SER A 98 9.43 11.83 -6.91
CA SER A 98 10.46 11.21 -6.06
C SER A 98 11.40 10.40 -6.94
N SER A 99 12.70 10.66 -6.85
CA SER A 99 13.75 10.07 -7.67
C SER A 99 13.77 8.54 -7.59
N ASP A 100 13.20 7.81 -8.56
CA ASP A 100 13.26 6.34 -8.83
C ASP A 100 13.29 5.34 -7.65
N GLU A 101 13.06 5.80 -6.41
CA GLU A 101 13.22 5.03 -5.18
C GLU A 101 11.83 4.56 -4.76
N PHE A 102 11.58 3.28 -4.98
CA PHE A 102 10.42 2.63 -4.42
C PHE A 102 10.58 2.51 -2.91
N VAL A 103 9.57 2.94 -2.16
CA VAL A 103 9.45 2.66 -0.73
C VAL A 103 8.60 1.42 -0.52
N VAL A 104 8.88 0.69 0.55
CA VAL A 104 8.11 -0.49 0.92
C VAL A 104 7.08 -0.10 1.98
N LEU A 105 5.81 -0.41 1.71
CA LEU A 105 4.74 -0.34 2.70
C LEU A 105 4.29 -1.77 3.02
N ASN A 106 4.03 -2.04 4.29
CA ASN A 106 3.51 -3.33 4.74
C ASN A 106 1.99 -3.30 4.74
N PHE A 107 1.37 -4.46 4.49
CA PHE A 107 -0.09 -4.56 4.44
C PHE A 107 -0.68 -5.67 5.30
N SER A 108 -1.96 -5.53 5.63
CA SER A 108 -2.87 -6.60 6.08
C SER A 108 -3.61 -7.19 4.87
N TYR A 109 -4.08 -8.43 4.98
CA TYR A 109 -5.17 -8.86 4.10
C TYR A 109 -6.47 -8.58 4.85
N ASP A 110 -7.44 -7.99 4.17
CA ASP A 110 -8.81 -7.97 4.64
C ASP A 110 -9.36 -9.42 4.64
N ASP A 111 -9.96 -9.86 5.75
CA ASP A 111 -10.41 -11.24 6.00
C ASP A 111 -11.86 -11.47 5.53
#